data_AF-A0A561TV56-F1
#
_entry.id   AF-A0A561TV56-F1
#
_cell.length_a   1.000
_cell.length_b   1.000
_cell.length_c   1.000
_cell.angle_alpha   90.00
_cell.angle_beta   90.00
_cell.angle_gamma   90.00
#
_symmetry.space_group_name_H-M   'P 1'
#
loop_
_entity.id
_entity.type
_entity.pdbx_description
1 polymer ?
#
loop_
_entity_poly.entity_id
_entity_poly.type
_entity_poly.pdbx_seq_one_letter_code
_entity_poly.pdbx_strand_id
1 'polypeptide(L)'
;MTGSPPAPLPLDVTVLQTAAALENLAVAVYRAAAGLPFAPPGSRLRELTDRNQAHHAAHAQAFNQALAKAGAAQQHAVDPRYGSVPQRAAATPDPVSLIGLLTEVEGILGQSCARYAALAADGAVRSLFVSVASVEAQHGSELLLARLLPTDGATALALPESTGTAGIPHTAYPTAQASAIGEGAVR
;
A
#
# COMPACT_ATOMS: atom_id res chain seq x y z
N MET A 1 -42.07 -13.02 6.81
CA MET A 1 -41.47 -11.68 6.67
C MET A 1 -40.31 -11.78 5.71
N THR A 2 -40.51 -11.46 4.44
CA THR A 2 -39.46 -11.41 3.41
C THR A 2 -38.94 -9.98 3.36
N GLY A 3 -37.93 -9.67 4.17
CA GLY A 3 -37.25 -8.38 4.09
C GLY A 3 -36.55 -8.26 2.74
N SER A 4 -36.76 -7.15 2.04
CA SER A 4 -35.98 -6.80 0.85
C SER A 4 -34.49 -6.87 1.20
N PRO A 5 -33.62 -7.33 0.29
CA PRO A 5 -32.19 -7.30 0.53
C PRO A 5 -31.74 -5.87 0.84
N PRO A 6 -30.76 -5.67 1.75
CA PRO A 6 -30.24 -4.35 2.05
C PRO A 6 -29.74 -3.68 0.77
N ALA A 7 -29.97 -2.37 0.66
CA ALA A 7 -29.50 -1.60 -0.48
C ALA A 7 -27.96 -1.74 -0.61
N PRO A 8 -27.42 -1.81 -1.83
CA PRO A 8 -25.97 -1.83 -2.03
C PRO A 8 -25.31 -0.61 -1.37
N LEU A 9 -24.15 -0.81 -0.75
CA LEU A 9 -23.38 0.31 -0.20
C LEU A 9 -23.07 1.33 -1.32
N PRO A 10 -23.06 2.64 -1.00
CA PRO A 10 -22.57 3.65 -1.93
C PRO A 10 -21.16 3.30 -2.41
N LEU A 11 -20.88 3.52 -3.70
CA LEU A 11 -19.59 3.18 -4.30
C LEU A 11 -18.41 3.78 -3.54
N ASP A 12 -18.52 5.04 -3.12
CA ASP A 12 -17.50 5.75 -2.33
C ASP A 12 -17.21 5.04 -1.00
N VAL A 13 -18.24 4.55 -0.32
CA VAL A 13 -18.08 3.76 0.92
C VAL A 13 -17.34 2.46 0.62
N THR A 14 -17.74 1.77 -0.45
CA THR A 14 -17.13 0.50 -0.83
C THR A 14 -15.64 0.65 -1.15
N VAL A 15 -15.25 1.64 -1.96
CA VAL A 15 -13.83 1.86 -2.31
C VAL A 15 -13.01 2.34 -1.12
N LEU A 16 -13.59 3.14 -0.21
CA LEU A 16 -12.92 3.57 1.02
C LEU A 16 -12.64 2.39 1.96
N GLN A 17 -13.60 1.47 2.12
CA GLN A 17 -13.38 0.26 2.93
C GLN A 17 -12.35 -0.67 2.30
N THR A 18 -12.41 -0.89 0.99
CA THR A 18 -11.38 -1.67 0.29
C THR A 18 -9.99 -1.06 0.46
N ALA A 19 -9.86 0.25 0.30
CA ALA A 19 -8.58 0.93 0.50
C ALA A 19 -8.06 0.80 1.93
N ALA A 20 -8.91 1.03 2.94
CA ALA A 20 -8.53 0.83 4.34
C ALA A 20 -8.07 -0.61 4.63
N ALA A 21 -8.69 -1.63 4.02
CA ALA A 21 -8.26 -3.02 4.16
C ALA A 21 -6.88 -3.28 3.52
N LEU A 22 -6.58 -2.65 2.39
CA LEU A 22 -5.25 -2.71 1.76
C LEU A 22 -4.19 -1.98 2.58
N GLU A 23 -4.51 -0.84 3.19
CA GLU A 23 -3.55 -0.15 4.08
C GLU A 23 -3.26 -0.99 5.33
N ASN A 24 -4.27 -1.66 5.90
CA ASN A 24 -4.06 -2.59 7.02
C ASN A 24 -3.17 -3.78 6.61
N LEU A 25 -3.32 -4.28 5.38
CA LEU A 25 -2.41 -5.30 4.82
C LEU A 25 -0.98 -4.77 4.79
N ALA A 26 -0.77 -3.57 4.24
CA ALA A 26 0.54 -2.95 4.13
C ALA A 26 1.21 -2.80 5.49
N VAL A 27 0.48 -2.31 6.50
CA VAL A 27 0.95 -2.23 7.89
C VAL A 27 1.42 -3.59 8.41
N ALA A 28 0.66 -4.66 8.14
CA ALA A 28 1.02 -6.01 8.58
C ALA A 28 2.27 -6.54 7.84
N VAL A 29 2.38 -6.28 6.53
CA VAL A 29 3.52 -6.69 5.70
C VAL A 29 4.80 -5.96 6.14
N TYR A 30 4.76 -4.64 6.30
CA TYR A 30 5.92 -3.87 6.75
C TYR A 30 6.35 -4.20 8.17
N ARG A 31 5.39 -4.51 9.06
CA ARG A 31 5.73 -5.01 10.40
C ARG A 31 6.47 -6.34 10.34
N ALA A 32 6.06 -7.25 9.47
CA ALA A 32 6.76 -8.51 9.25
C ALA A 32 8.16 -8.27 8.67
N ALA A 33 8.29 -7.37 7.69
CA ALA A 33 9.56 -6.99 7.07
C ALA A 33 10.56 -6.41 8.09
N ALA A 34 10.11 -5.51 8.97
CA ALA A 34 10.94 -4.89 10.02
C ALA A 34 11.46 -5.89 11.08
N GLY A 35 10.85 -7.08 11.17
CA GLY A 35 11.28 -8.17 12.04
C GLY A 35 12.38 -9.07 11.46
N LEU A 36 12.71 -8.91 10.18
CA LEU A 36 13.73 -9.74 9.52
C LEU A 36 15.16 -9.28 9.87
N PRO A 37 16.13 -10.21 9.88
CA PRO A 37 17.53 -9.89 10.16
C PRO A 37 18.17 -8.95 9.12
N PHE A 38 17.52 -8.77 7.97
CA PHE A 38 17.94 -7.85 6.90
C PHE A 38 17.63 -6.39 7.21
N ALA A 39 16.73 -6.13 8.16
CA ALA A 39 16.32 -4.79 8.58
C ALA A 39 16.67 -4.54 10.07
N PRO A 40 17.95 -4.67 10.46
CA PRO A 40 18.34 -4.40 11.84
C PRO A 40 18.11 -2.90 12.17
N PRO A 41 17.85 -2.55 13.44
CA PRO A 41 17.75 -1.16 13.89
C PRO A 41 18.92 -0.31 13.38
N GLY A 42 18.62 0.85 12.79
CA GLY A 42 19.61 1.78 12.22
C GLY A 42 20.07 1.46 10.80
N SER A 43 19.61 0.35 10.19
CA SER A 43 19.82 0.13 8.76
C SER A 43 18.88 0.99 7.91
N ARG A 44 19.32 1.34 6.71
CA ARG A 44 18.49 2.08 5.75
C ARG A 44 17.22 1.35 5.38
N LEU A 45 17.28 0.02 5.25
CA LEU A 45 16.09 -0.81 5.00
C LEU A 45 15.11 -0.74 6.16
N ARG A 46 15.60 -0.74 7.41
CA ARG A 46 14.75 -0.57 8.59
C ARG A 46 14.09 0.80 8.66
N GLU A 47 14.85 1.86 8.39
CA GLU A 47 14.29 3.22 8.34
C GLU A 47 13.19 3.33 7.27
N LEU A 48 13.42 2.76 6.09
CA LEU A 48 12.44 2.72 5.02
C LEU A 48 11.19 1.95 5.45
N THR A 49 11.35 0.75 6.02
CA THR A 49 10.20 -0.07 6.45
C THR A 49 9.40 0.60 7.56
N ASP A 50 10.06 1.22 8.54
CA ASP A 50 9.39 1.89 9.65
C ASP A 50 8.62 3.13 9.17
N ARG A 51 9.20 3.93 8.26
CA ARG A 51 8.52 5.10 7.66
C ARG A 51 7.30 4.68 6.85
N ASN A 52 7.45 3.73 5.92
CA ASN A 52 6.34 3.31 5.07
C ASN A 52 5.22 2.68 5.91
N GLN A 53 5.55 1.87 6.93
CA GLN A 53 4.55 1.35 7.87
C GLN A 53 3.75 2.47 8.55
N ALA A 54 4.42 3.55 8.97
CA ALA A 54 3.77 4.70 9.60
C ALA A 54 2.85 5.46 8.62
N HIS A 55 3.28 5.61 7.36
CA HIS A 55 2.45 6.21 6.31
C HIS A 55 1.19 5.38 6.04
N HIS A 56 1.30 4.05 5.86
CA HIS A 56 0.13 3.19 5.69
C HIS A 56 -0.83 3.24 6.88
N ALA A 57 -0.30 3.30 8.11
CA ALA A 57 -1.14 3.47 9.29
C ALA A 57 -1.91 4.81 9.25
N ALA A 58 -1.27 5.89 8.80
CA ALA A 58 -1.91 7.18 8.61
C ALA A 58 -2.95 7.16 7.47
N HIS A 59 -2.68 6.46 6.37
CA HIS A 59 -3.62 6.28 5.26
C HIS A 59 -4.86 5.49 5.72
N ALA A 60 -4.67 4.37 6.42
CA ALA A 60 -5.76 3.58 7.00
C ALA A 60 -6.63 4.43 7.92
N GLN A 61 -6.01 5.27 8.76
CA GLN A 61 -6.72 6.21 9.61
C GLN A 61 -7.51 7.25 8.80
N ALA A 62 -6.93 7.82 7.75
CA ALA A 62 -7.58 8.82 6.90
C ALA A 62 -8.79 8.25 6.16
N PHE A 63 -8.69 7.03 5.59
CA PHE A 63 -9.82 6.34 4.97
C PHE A 63 -10.92 6.04 6.00
N ASN A 64 -10.56 5.58 7.20
CA ASN A 64 -11.52 5.33 8.27
C ASN A 64 -12.20 6.61 8.79
N GLN A 65 -11.51 7.75 8.78
CA GLN A 65 -12.13 9.04 9.07
C GLN A 65 -13.12 9.47 7.97
N ALA A 66 -12.80 9.22 6.70
CA ALA A 66 -13.73 9.47 5.60
C ALA A 66 -14.99 8.58 5.70
N LEU A 67 -14.82 7.29 6.06
CA LEU A 67 -15.93 6.37 6.33
C LEU A 67 -16.81 6.87 7.49
N ALA A 68 -16.20 7.28 8.60
CA ALA A 68 -16.95 7.82 9.74
C ALA A 68 -17.75 9.08 9.37
N LYS A 69 -17.16 10.00 8.57
CA LYS A 69 -17.85 11.19 8.06
C LYS A 69 -19.03 10.85 7.15
N ALA A 70 -18.92 9.75 6.39
CA ALA A 70 -20.00 9.22 5.56
C ALA A 70 -21.06 8.42 6.35
N GLY A 71 -20.91 8.29 7.67
CA GLY A 71 -21.81 7.48 8.51
C GLY A 71 -21.68 5.97 8.26
N ALA A 72 -20.58 5.53 7.64
CA ALA A 72 -20.32 4.14 7.31
C ALA A 72 -19.44 3.43 8.35
N ALA A 73 -19.49 2.10 8.35
CA ALA A 73 -18.62 1.28 9.18
C ALA A 73 -17.15 1.43 8.75
N GLN A 74 -16.28 1.63 9.74
CA GLN A 74 -14.83 1.64 9.57
C GLN A 74 -14.29 0.23 9.30
N GLN A 75 -13.21 0.13 8.52
CA GLN A 75 -12.51 -1.10 8.18
C GLN A 75 -11.12 -1.14 8.81
N HIS A 76 -10.94 -2.06 9.77
CA HIS A 76 -9.70 -2.25 10.53
C HIS A 76 -9.05 -3.62 10.31
N ALA A 77 -9.69 -4.51 9.55
CA ALA A 77 -9.17 -5.80 9.20
C ALA A 77 -8.30 -5.73 7.94
N VAL A 78 -7.36 -6.65 7.86
CA VAL A 78 -6.70 -7.03 6.59
C VAL A 78 -7.72 -7.79 5.75
N ASP A 79 -7.76 -7.55 4.43
CA ASP A 79 -8.55 -8.39 3.54
C ASP A 79 -8.05 -9.86 3.62
N PRO A 80 -8.92 -10.82 4.01
CA PRO A 80 -8.54 -12.22 4.15
C PRO A 80 -7.89 -12.83 2.91
N ARG A 81 -8.17 -12.31 1.71
CA ARG A 81 -7.58 -12.80 0.45
C ARG A 81 -6.06 -12.60 0.41
N TYR A 82 -5.57 -11.56 1.05
CA TYR A 82 -4.14 -11.27 1.18
C TYR A 82 -3.56 -11.74 2.53
N GLY A 83 -4.34 -12.51 3.31
CA GLY A 83 -3.97 -12.94 4.65
C GLY A 83 -2.72 -13.81 4.75
N SER A 84 -2.16 -14.29 3.62
CA SER A 84 -0.90 -15.03 3.53
C SER A 84 0.33 -14.17 3.22
N VAL A 85 0.13 -12.92 2.77
CA VAL A 85 1.22 -12.03 2.31
C VAL A 85 2.12 -11.59 3.47
N PRO A 86 1.62 -11.24 4.67
CA PRO A 86 2.50 -10.94 5.80
C PRO A 86 3.41 -12.12 6.19
N GLN A 87 2.91 -13.36 6.09
CA GLN A 87 3.70 -14.57 6.37
C GLN A 87 4.75 -14.79 5.28
N ARG A 88 4.42 -14.54 4.01
CA ARG A 88 5.40 -14.56 2.93
C ARG A 88 6.51 -13.53 3.16
N ALA A 89 6.16 -12.32 3.59
CA ALA A 89 7.14 -11.30 3.96
C ALA A 89 8.05 -11.80 5.09
N ALA A 90 7.48 -12.33 6.17
CA ALA A 90 8.25 -12.90 7.30
C ALA A 90 9.12 -14.12 6.93
N ALA A 91 8.78 -14.84 5.86
CA ALA A 91 9.50 -16.04 5.40
C ALA A 91 10.45 -15.77 4.23
N THR A 92 10.65 -14.49 3.87
CA THR A 92 11.47 -14.14 2.71
C THR A 92 12.96 -14.44 2.98
N PRO A 93 13.67 -15.13 2.05
CA PRO A 93 15.02 -15.65 2.32
C PRO A 93 16.14 -14.61 2.23
N ASP A 94 15.91 -13.46 1.61
CA ASP A 94 16.94 -12.45 1.34
C ASP A 94 16.33 -11.04 1.16
N PRO A 95 17.14 -9.96 1.26
CA PRO A 95 16.65 -8.59 1.11
C PRO A 95 16.04 -8.27 -0.26
N VAL A 96 16.52 -8.89 -1.35
CA VAL A 96 16.05 -8.62 -2.71
C VAL A 96 14.64 -9.17 -2.90
N SER A 97 14.42 -10.40 -2.44
CA SER A 97 13.10 -11.03 -2.40
C SER A 97 12.12 -10.22 -1.56
N LEU A 98 12.57 -9.64 -0.44
CA LEU A 98 11.73 -8.83 0.45
C LEU A 98 11.30 -7.55 -0.27
N ILE A 99 12.26 -6.81 -0.83
CA ILE A 99 11.99 -5.58 -1.59
C ILE A 99 11.07 -5.87 -2.78
N GLY A 100 11.24 -7.01 -3.45
CA GLY A 100 10.34 -7.44 -4.52
C GLY A 100 8.89 -7.61 -4.06
N LEU A 101 8.68 -8.28 -2.92
CA LEU A 101 7.35 -8.43 -2.33
C LEU A 101 6.76 -7.08 -1.88
N LEU A 102 7.54 -6.23 -1.23
CA LEU A 102 7.10 -4.88 -0.84
C LEU A 102 6.69 -4.07 -2.07
N THR A 103 7.47 -4.13 -3.15
CA THR A 103 7.17 -3.43 -4.41
C THR A 103 5.85 -3.91 -5.03
N GLU A 104 5.55 -5.21 -4.95
CA GLU A 104 4.26 -5.76 -5.39
C GLU A 104 3.09 -5.18 -4.58
N VAL A 105 3.25 -5.09 -3.26
CA VAL A 105 2.23 -4.52 -2.36
C VAL A 105 2.00 -3.04 -2.65
N GLU A 106 3.06 -2.24 -2.77
CA GLU A 106 2.96 -0.81 -3.17
C GLU A 106 2.30 -0.64 -4.53
N GLY A 107 2.64 -1.52 -5.47
CA GLY A 107 2.02 -1.54 -6.80
C GLY A 107 0.52 -1.75 -6.74
N ILE A 108 0.03 -2.69 -5.92
CA ILE A 108 -1.41 -2.92 -5.73
C ILE A 108 -2.07 -1.70 -5.09
N LEU A 109 -1.47 -1.13 -4.04
CA LEU A 109 -2.00 0.04 -3.33
C LEU A 109 -2.12 1.27 -4.21
N GLY A 110 -1.02 1.66 -4.88
CA GLY A 110 -0.99 2.83 -5.74
C GLY A 110 -1.97 2.70 -6.92
N GLN A 111 -2.02 1.52 -7.55
CA GLN A 111 -2.94 1.26 -8.67
C GLN A 111 -4.40 1.26 -8.22
N SER A 112 -4.68 0.76 -7.01
CA SER A 112 -6.01 0.79 -6.40
C SER A 112 -6.44 2.23 -6.13
N CYS A 113 -5.60 3.04 -5.49
CA CYS A 113 -5.91 4.44 -5.22
C CYS A 113 -6.10 5.25 -6.50
N ALA A 114 -5.25 5.06 -7.51
CA ALA A 114 -5.42 5.70 -8.82
C ALA A 114 -6.76 5.34 -9.49
N ARG A 115 -7.14 4.06 -9.45
CA ARG A 115 -8.44 3.59 -9.96
C ARG A 115 -9.60 4.19 -9.16
N TYR A 116 -9.53 4.17 -7.83
CA TYR A 116 -10.62 4.62 -6.97
C TYR A 116 -10.82 6.13 -7.02
N ALA A 117 -9.77 6.92 -7.24
CA ALA A 117 -9.89 8.34 -7.53
C ALA A 117 -10.75 8.61 -8.78
N ALA A 118 -10.65 7.79 -9.82
CA ALA A 118 -11.47 7.93 -11.02
C ALA A 118 -12.96 7.56 -10.78
N LEU A 119 -13.22 6.70 -9.80
CA LEU A 119 -14.56 6.19 -9.46
C LEU A 119 -15.28 7.03 -8.39
N ALA A 120 -14.53 7.75 -7.55
CA ALA A 120 -15.07 8.52 -6.44
C ALA A 120 -16.03 9.61 -6.92
N ALA A 121 -17.27 9.60 -6.44
CA ALA A 121 -18.25 10.63 -6.77
C ALA A 121 -17.99 11.92 -5.98
N ASP A 122 -17.61 11.80 -4.71
CA ASP A 122 -17.26 12.91 -3.85
C ASP A 122 -15.85 13.47 -4.14
N GLY A 123 -15.75 14.81 -4.23
CA GLY A 123 -14.50 15.50 -4.54
C GLY A 123 -13.43 15.39 -3.44
N ALA A 124 -13.83 15.32 -2.18
CA ALA A 124 -12.91 15.14 -1.06
C ALA A 124 -12.40 13.69 -1.00
N VAL A 125 -13.26 12.70 -1.23
CA VAL A 125 -12.87 11.29 -1.36
C VAL A 125 -11.89 11.11 -2.53
N ARG A 126 -12.19 11.72 -3.68
CA ARG A 126 -11.27 11.74 -4.83
C ARG A 126 -9.91 12.33 -4.48
N SER A 127 -9.90 13.48 -3.80
CA SER A 127 -8.66 14.17 -3.41
C SER A 127 -7.83 13.33 -2.43
N LEU A 128 -8.49 12.63 -1.51
CA LEU A 128 -7.83 11.69 -0.60
C LEU A 128 -7.14 10.57 -1.38
N PHE A 129 -7.83 9.92 -2.32
CA PHE A 129 -7.22 8.87 -3.14
C PHE A 129 -6.04 9.35 -3.99
N VAL A 130 -6.14 10.54 -4.58
CA VAL A 130 -5.02 11.13 -5.35
C VAL A 130 -3.83 11.40 -4.44
N SER A 131 -4.07 11.94 -3.24
CA SER A 131 -3.02 12.19 -2.26
C SER A 131 -2.31 10.90 -1.87
N VAL A 132 -3.05 9.86 -1.50
CA VAL A 132 -2.49 8.57 -1.11
C VAL A 132 -1.74 7.92 -2.29
N ALA A 133 -2.33 7.90 -3.50
CA ALA A 133 -1.68 7.34 -4.68
C ALA A 133 -0.30 7.95 -4.96
N SER A 134 -0.12 9.26 -4.70
CA SER A 134 1.17 9.92 -4.87
C SER A 134 2.23 9.45 -3.85
N VAL A 135 1.80 9.13 -2.62
CA VAL A 135 2.69 8.58 -1.58
C VAL A 135 3.03 7.12 -1.89
N GLU A 136 2.09 6.31 -2.37
CA GLU A 136 2.40 4.93 -2.77
C GLU A 136 3.35 4.87 -3.98
N ALA A 137 3.23 5.85 -4.90
CA ALA A 137 4.21 6.03 -5.97
C ALA A 137 5.61 6.35 -5.44
N GLN A 138 5.70 7.15 -4.37
CA GLN A 138 6.96 7.44 -3.69
C GLN A 138 7.52 6.19 -3.03
N HIS A 139 6.72 5.42 -2.29
CA HIS A 139 7.16 4.17 -1.66
C HIS A 139 7.74 3.20 -2.70
N GLY A 140 7.04 2.98 -3.81
CA GLY A 140 7.53 2.14 -4.90
C GLY A 140 8.86 2.62 -5.48
N SER A 141 9.02 3.94 -5.63
CA SER A 141 10.27 4.53 -6.13
C SER A 141 11.43 4.36 -5.14
N GLU A 142 11.18 4.52 -3.83
CA GLU A 142 12.18 4.33 -2.78
C GLU A 142 12.61 2.86 -2.67
N LEU A 143 11.69 1.91 -2.86
CA LEU A 143 12.00 0.47 -2.92
C LEU A 143 12.83 0.10 -4.15
N LEU A 144 12.53 0.68 -5.32
CA LEU A 144 13.36 0.51 -6.52
C LEU A 144 14.79 1.01 -6.28
N LEU A 145 14.94 2.17 -5.64
CA LEU A 145 16.25 2.69 -5.25
C LEU A 145 16.94 1.78 -4.22
N ALA A 146 16.21 1.25 -3.23
CA ALA A 146 16.75 0.34 -2.23
C ALA A 146 17.31 -0.95 -2.86
N ARG A 147 16.71 -1.42 -3.97
CA ARG A 147 17.21 -2.58 -4.73
C ARG A 147 18.57 -2.34 -5.39
N LEU A 148 18.92 -1.09 -5.64
CA LEU A 148 20.15 -0.69 -6.33
C LEU A 148 21.30 -0.38 -5.36
N LEU A 149 21.02 -0.29 -4.06
CA LEU A 149 22.03 0.03 -3.05
C LEU A 149 22.72 -1.25 -2.53
N PRO A 150 24.05 -1.23 -2.35
CA PRO A 150 24.78 -2.32 -1.69
C PRO A 150 24.25 -2.57 -0.26
N THR A 151 24.09 -3.84 0.12
CA THR A 151 23.57 -4.27 1.43
C THR A 151 24.56 -4.08 2.59
N ASP A 152 25.80 -3.65 2.32
CA ASP A 152 26.91 -3.54 3.27
C ASP A 152 27.09 -2.12 3.83
N GLY A 153 26.23 -1.16 3.50
CA GLY A 153 26.07 0.11 4.22
C GLY A 153 27.24 1.10 4.15
N ALA A 154 28.34 0.77 3.48
CA ALA A 154 29.58 1.56 3.50
C ALA A 154 29.86 2.40 2.24
N THR A 155 29.04 2.32 1.20
CA THR A 155 29.38 2.94 -0.09
C THR A 155 28.55 4.20 -0.35
N ALA A 156 29.24 5.34 -0.45
CA ALA A 156 28.69 6.57 -1.01
C ALA A 156 28.04 6.31 -2.38
N LEU A 157 27.00 7.07 -2.70
CA LEU A 157 26.17 7.04 -3.91
C LEU A 157 26.98 7.09 -5.23
N ALA A 158 27.66 6.01 -5.59
CA ALA A 158 27.82 5.65 -6.99
C ALA A 158 26.54 4.89 -7.35
N LEU A 159 25.46 5.63 -7.57
CA LEU A 159 24.28 5.06 -8.20
C LEU A 159 24.78 4.43 -9.51
N PRO A 160 24.62 3.11 -9.73
CA PRO A 160 25.01 2.52 -11.00
C PRO A 160 24.35 3.31 -12.13
N GLU A 161 25.01 3.46 -13.28
CA GLU A 161 24.46 4.21 -14.43
C GLU A 161 23.02 3.77 -14.77
N SER A 162 22.71 2.48 -14.55
CA SER A 162 21.37 1.90 -14.67
C SER A 162 20.29 2.57 -13.81
N THR A 163 20.66 3.27 -12.74
CA THR A 163 19.75 4.04 -11.88
C THR A 163 19.29 5.33 -12.55
N GLY A 164 20.20 6.00 -13.27
CA GLY A 164 19.87 7.18 -14.07
C GLY A 164 19.04 6.85 -15.31
N THR A 165 19.13 5.60 -15.79
CA THR A 165 18.32 5.07 -16.90
C THR A 165 17.20 4.14 -16.44
N ALA A 166 16.91 4.03 -15.14
CA ALA A 166 15.85 3.17 -14.61
C ALA A 166 14.45 3.56 -15.13
N GLY A 167 14.35 4.69 -15.83
CA GLY A 167 13.14 5.24 -16.39
C GLY A 167 12.27 5.89 -15.32
N ILE A 168 11.28 6.67 -15.76
CA ILE A 168 10.15 7.02 -14.89
C ILE A 168 9.29 5.76 -14.86
N PRO A 169 9.16 5.04 -13.72
CA PRO A 169 8.52 3.73 -13.68
C PRO A 169 7.09 3.77 -14.25
N HIS A 170 6.41 4.91 -14.10
CA HIS A 170 5.07 5.13 -14.64
C HIS A 170 4.94 6.54 -15.22
N THR A 171 5.01 6.69 -16.54
CA THR A 171 4.64 7.94 -17.24
C THR A 171 3.13 8.21 -17.17
N ALA A 172 2.34 7.15 -17.05
CA ALA A 172 0.95 7.15 -16.59
C ALA A 172 0.81 6.03 -15.55
N TYR A 173 0.22 6.34 -14.40
CA TYR A 173 0.10 5.35 -13.32
C TYR A 173 -0.88 4.24 -13.73
N PRO A 174 -0.47 2.96 -13.76
CA PRO A 174 -1.32 1.87 -14.24
C PRO A 174 -2.47 1.58 -13.26
N THR A 175 -3.44 0.75 -13.68
CA THR A 175 -4.53 0.28 -12.82
C THR A 175 -4.82 -1.22 -13.00
N ALA A 176 -3.91 -1.97 -13.62
CA ALA A 176 -4.11 -3.37 -13.99
C ALA A 176 -4.09 -4.31 -12.78
N GLN A 177 -3.38 -3.94 -11.71
CA GLN A 177 -3.31 -4.67 -10.44
C GLN A 177 -4.16 -4.01 -9.35
N ALA A 178 -5.03 -3.06 -9.71
CA ALA A 178 -5.95 -2.46 -8.75
C ALA A 178 -6.89 -3.52 -8.16
N SER A 179 -7.04 -3.51 -6.83
CA SER A 179 -7.97 -4.39 -6.11
C SER A 179 -9.41 -4.20 -6.62
N ALA A 180 -10.19 -5.27 -6.68
CA ALA A 180 -11.55 -5.15 -7.18
C ALA A 180 -12.42 -4.40 -6.16
N ILE A 181 -13.42 -3.68 -6.67
CA ILE A 181 -14.33 -2.88 -5.84
C ILE A 181 -15.07 -3.82 -4.88
N GLY A 182 -14.99 -3.55 -3.59
CA GLY A 182 -15.69 -4.31 -2.54
C GLY A 182 -14.91 -5.51 -2.01
N GLU A 183 -13.71 -5.78 -2.54
CA GLU A 183 -12.76 -6.68 -1.88
C GLU A 183 -12.38 -6.07 -0.53
N GLY A 184 -12.51 -6.81 0.56
CA GLY A 184 -12.25 -6.31 1.91
C GLY A 184 -13.25 -5.27 2.43
N ALA A 185 -14.38 -5.01 1.78
CA ALA A 185 -15.41 -4.12 2.33
C ALA A 185 -16.15 -4.75 3.54
N VAL A 186 -16.55 -3.93 4.51
CA VAL A 186 -17.34 -4.41 5.67
C VAL A 186 -18.79 -4.61 5.21
N ARG A 187 -19.38 -5.76 5.54
CA ARG A 187 -20.77 -6.10 5.23
C ARG A 187 -21.71 -5.71 6.35
#